data_AF-A0A2P6FKG7-F1
#
_entry.id   AF-A0A2P6FKG7-F1
#
_cell.length_a   1.000
_cell.length_b   1.000
_cell.length_c   1.000
_cell.angle_alpha   90.00
_cell.angle_beta   90.00
_cell.angle_gamma   90.00
#
_symmetry.space_group_name_H-M   'P 1'
#
loop_
_entity.id
_entity.type
_entity.pdbx_description
1 polymer ?
#
loop_
_entity_poly.entity_id
_entity_poly.type
_entity_poly.pdbx_seq_one_letter_code
_entity_poly.pdbx_strand_id
1 'polypeptide(L)'
;MDTKGKKNKFARGKTKKMMLNLWPFAKKVNPVYNLKSVSIPRTSGRTLKILVSLLRTPGIRLLLIPFLLKQAGLSSLRKSKVEDFPVMAPIHPIESKITSAAAKKTIKEFIDLVDKKQPYVLDQKIINSSKQNLFQPETAFDFHRAYLEGKTTPTDVALRLLDIVRSIEESAVPLRPFIAWKERELMQQARASTERYESGESLGILDGVPISVKDELDMTPFPTMVGTKFYNTQPPAEDATSVSRLRSAGALMVGKTNMHEIGLGVTGLNIPCGTTRNPHHLDHYPGGSSSGSAAAVAAGLSPIALGLDGGGSIRIPASLCGVVGLKTTWGRISSAGAAPLSWSVSTVGPIASSVDDAALAYSYLAGPDIRQGLTQNQPPVDLQDYNDANLKGVKLGIFSAWFKHASVDIVQNCEHMLDAFKAQGATIEEVEIPELNEVRIAHAVTLVTEMLTSLQPYFKIFRQPFGLDVLLNLTLAKEFKGSDYVKAQRIRAELIRNITQIFQRVDAIVSPSTACTAPPILPDALINGESDLSTLTELMRYAPEANIGGFPAISFPVGYDAKGLPVGMQIMGRPWEESFLLRMAKTSERFFTRHPPMMRFSLLPN
;
A
#
# COMPACT_ATOMS: atom_id res chain seq x y z
N MET A 1 -71.79 -26.46 -30.36
CA MET A 1 -72.43 -25.17 -30.67
C MET A 1 -71.40 -24.07 -30.43
N ASP A 2 -71.12 -23.32 -31.49
CA ASP A 2 -70.40 -22.02 -31.54
C ASP A 2 -68.98 -21.88 -30.98
N THR A 3 -68.04 -21.15 -31.57
CA THR A 3 -67.68 -20.80 -32.96
C THR A 3 -66.29 -20.14 -32.85
N LYS A 4 -65.49 -20.22 -33.92
CA LYS A 4 -64.41 -19.29 -34.33
C LYS A 4 -63.12 -19.22 -33.49
N GLY A 5 -62.03 -19.66 -34.13
CA GLY A 5 -60.66 -19.39 -33.71
C GLY A 5 -60.13 -18.01 -34.11
N LYS A 6 -58.90 -17.73 -33.67
CA LYS A 6 -57.88 -16.98 -34.41
C LYS A 6 -56.53 -17.07 -33.68
N LYS A 7 -55.52 -17.57 -34.39
CA LYS A 7 -54.10 -17.37 -34.06
C LYS A 7 -53.81 -15.87 -34.02
N ASN A 8 -53.03 -15.40 -33.04
CA ASN A 8 -52.18 -14.24 -33.27
C ASN A 8 -50.92 -14.26 -32.39
N LYS A 9 -49.79 -14.00 -33.07
CA LYS A 9 -48.46 -13.76 -32.55
C LYS A 9 -48.49 -12.64 -31.50
N PHE A 10 -47.83 -12.83 -30.35
CA PHE A 10 -47.44 -11.72 -29.49
C PHE A 10 -45.93 -11.59 -29.38
N ALA A 11 -45.50 -10.37 -29.67
CA ALA A 11 -44.14 -9.91 -29.81
C ALA A 11 -43.39 -9.89 -28.47
N ARG A 12 -42.12 -10.32 -28.52
CA ARG A 12 -41.08 -9.88 -27.60
C ARG A 12 -40.89 -8.36 -27.76
N GLY A 13 -41.25 -7.58 -26.75
CA GLY A 13 -40.95 -6.16 -26.74
C GLY A 13 -41.51 -5.44 -25.52
N LYS A 14 -40.61 -4.81 -24.76
CA LYS A 14 -40.87 -3.77 -23.73
C LYS A 14 -41.43 -4.24 -22.38
N THR A 15 -40.62 -4.93 -21.57
CA THR A 15 -40.79 -5.01 -20.10
C THR A 15 -39.49 -4.79 -19.33
N LYS A 16 -38.57 -3.98 -19.89
CA LYS A 16 -37.34 -3.53 -19.19
C LYS A 16 -37.30 -2.03 -18.87
N LYS A 17 -38.35 -1.26 -19.19
CA LYS A 17 -38.36 0.21 -19.08
C LYS A 17 -39.37 0.79 -18.10
N MET A 18 -40.01 -0.04 -17.27
CA MET A 18 -41.09 0.38 -16.35
C MET A 18 -40.83 0.00 -14.88
N MET A 19 -39.57 -0.23 -14.49
CA MET A 19 -39.17 -0.41 -13.08
C MET A 19 -38.09 0.56 -12.61
N LEU A 20 -37.78 1.60 -13.40
CA LEU A 20 -36.78 2.62 -13.04
C LEU A 20 -37.35 3.94 -12.51
N ASN A 21 -38.68 4.08 -12.44
CA ASN A 21 -39.35 5.37 -12.14
C ASN A 21 -40.23 5.36 -10.87
N LEU A 22 -40.00 4.45 -9.92
CA LEU A 22 -40.69 4.45 -8.63
C LEU A 22 -39.72 4.65 -7.46
N TRP A 23 -38.97 5.75 -7.49
CA TRP A 23 -38.28 6.26 -6.30
C TRP A 23 -38.22 7.80 -6.24
N PRO A 24 -39.36 8.51 -6.11
CA PRO A 24 -39.33 9.90 -5.65
C PRO A 24 -39.42 9.91 -4.11
N PHE A 25 -38.66 10.79 -3.44
CA PHE A 25 -38.62 11.07 -1.99
C PHE A 25 -37.47 10.51 -1.13
N ALA A 26 -36.28 10.26 -1.70
CA ALA A 26 -35.06 10.48 -0.94
C ALA A 26 -34.69 11.97 -1.07
N LYS A 27 -34.96 12.78 -0.04
CA LYS A 27 -34.41 14.14 0.07
C LYS A 27 -32.89 14.02 -0.14
N LYS A 28 -32.36 14.63 -1.21
CA LYS A 28 -30.92 14.90 -1.31
C LYS A 28 -30.55 15.82 -0.15
N VAL A 29 -30.14 15.23 0.97
CA VAL A 29 -29.32 15.95 1.96
C VAL A 29 -28.00 16.17 1.22
N ASN A 30 -27.67 17.42 0.92
CA ASN A 30 -26.46 17.77 0.17
C ASN A 30 -25.25 17.02 0.78
N PRO A 31 -24.55 16.16 0.02
CA PRO A 31 -23.32 15.56 0.51
C PRO A 31 -22.25 16.65 0.63
N VAL A 32 -22.05 17.14 1.85
CA VAL A 32 -20.97 18.06 2.19
C VAL A 32 -19.76 17.21 2.58
N TYR A 33 -18.59 17.48 2.00
CA TYR A 33 -17.32 16.86 2.42
C TYR A 33 -17.14 16.97 3.95
N ASN A 34 -17.30 15.83 4.64
CA ASN A 34 -17.46 15.77 6.09
C ASN A 34 -16.20 15.30 6.85
N LEU A 35 -15.16 14.88 6.14
CA LEU A 35 -13.90 14.46 6.75
C LEU A 35 -13.04 15.68 7.11
N LYS A 36 -13.28 16.25 8.28
CA LYS A 36 -12.50 17.40 8.79
C LYS A 36 -11.19 16.96 9.43
N SER A 37 -10.19 17.84 9.44
CA SER A 37 -8.94 17.61 10.17
C SER A 37 -9.22 17.44 11.65
N VAL A 38 -8.53 16.49 12.26
CA VAL A 38 -8.58 16.29 13.71
C VAL A 38 -7.60 17.28 14.35
N SER A 39 -8.06 17.99 15.37
CA SER A 39 -7.23 18.92 16.15
C SER A 39 -7.16 18.41 17.59
N ILE A 40 -6.13 17.61 17.87
CA ILE A 40 -5.81 17.10 19.21
C ILE A 40 -4.34 17.40 19.49
N PRO A 41 -3.99 17.87 20.71
CA PRO A 41 -2.60 18.12 21.06
C PRO A 41 -1.74 16.86 20.90
N ARG A 42 -0.62 17.00 20.19
CA ARG A 42 0.44 15.99 20.15
C ARG A 42 0.94 15.72 21.56
N THR A 43 1.10 14.44 21.91
CA THR A 43 1.73 14.00 23.16
C THR A 43 2.93 13.13 22.87
N SER A 44 4.04 13.32 23.58
CA SER A 44 5.31 12.66 23.29
C SER A 44 6.13 12.42 24.56
N GLY A 45 7.16 11.59 24.46
CA GLY A 45 8.17 11.43 25.49
C GLY A 45 7.59 11.13 26.88
N ARG A 46 7.95 11.96 27.87
CA ARG A 46 7.49 11.80 29.27
C ARG A 46 5.99 12.04 29.42
N THR A 47 5.42 12.99 28.69
CA THR A 47 3.99 13.31 28.76
C THR A 47 3.14 12.14 28.26
N LEU A 48 3.54 11.52 27.14
CA LEU A 48 2.88 10.30 26.64
C LEU A 48 2.96 9.15 27.65
N LYS A 49 4.13 8.98 28.29
CA LYS A 49 4.31 7.96 29.35
C LYS A 49 3.37 8.17 30.53
N ILE A 50 3.19 9.42 30.97
CA ILE A 50 2.25 9.76 32.04
C ILE A 50 0.81 9.45 31.59
N LEU A 51 0.41 9.88 30.39
CA LEU A 51 -0.92 9.61 29.85
C LEU A 51 -1.24 8.11 29.82
N VAL A 52 -0.33 7.30 29.26
CA VAL A 52 -0.50 5.84 29.18
C VAL A 52 -0.54 5.21 30.58
N SER A 53 0.23 5.72 31.54
CA SER A 53 0.17 5.28 32.94
C SER A 53 -1.21 5.56 33.56
N LEU A 54 -1.73 6.78 33.39
CA LEU A 54 -3.04 7.20 33.91
C LEU A 54 -4.20 6.38 33.32
N LEU A 55 -4.14 6.03 32.04
CA LEU A 55 -5.13 5.17 31.39
C LEU A 55 -5.16 3.74 31.94
N ARG A 56 -4.08 3.32 32.62
CA ARG A 56 -3.97 2.01 33.27
C ARG A 56 -4.28 2.06 34.76
N THR A 57 -4.40 3.25 35.35
CA THR A 57 -4.75 3.42 36.77
C THR A 57 -6.26 3.22 36.97
N PRO A 58 -6.69 2.31 37.89
CA PRO A 58 -8.09 2.16 38.26
C PRO A 58 -8.71 3.50 38.71
N GLY A 59 -9.99 3.72 38.42
CA GLY A 59 -10.68 4.98 38.71
C GLY A 59 -10.42 6.08 37.66
N ILE A 60 -9.17 6.52 37.50
CA ILE A 60 -8.79 7.59 36.55
C ILE A 60 -9.16 7.21 35.12
N ARG A 61 -8.93 5.95 34.73
CA ARG A 61 -9.27 5.44 33.39
C ARG A 61 -10.75 5.65 33.01
N LEU A 62 -11.67 5.60 33.98
CA LEU A 62 -13.11 5.75 33.74
C LEU A 62 -13.49 7.17 33.29
N LEU A 63 -12.66 8.17 33.61
CA LEU A 63 -12.85 9.56 33.21
C LEU A 63 -12.16 9.87 31.88
N LEU A 64 -10.92 9.41 31.70
CA LEU A 64 -10.10 9.76 30.52
C LEU A 64 -10.52 9.03 29.24
N ILE A 65 -10.85 7.74 29.32
CA ILE A 65 -11.16 6.92 28.15
C ILE A 65 -12.37 7.46 27.37
N PRO A 66 -13.53 7.76 27.99
CA PRO A 66 -14.69 8.28 27.26
C PRO A 66 -14.38 9.58 26.52
N PHE A 67 -13.56 10.45 27.12
CA PHE A 67 -13.12 11.70 26.52
C PHE A 67 -12.24 11.46 25.27
N LEU A 68 -11.21 10.62 25.39
CA LEU A 68 -10.32 10.29 24.26
C LEU A 68 -11.06 9.59 23.12
N LEU A 69 -11.95 8.65 23.43
CA LEU A 69 -12.78 7.98 22.42
C LEU A 69 -13.73 8.95 21.71
N LYS A 70 -14.27 9.94 22.44
CA LYS A 70 -15.07 11.01 21.85
C LYS A 70 -14.24 11.86 20.89
N GLN A 71 -13.01 12.24 21.28
CA GLN A 71 -12.10 13.00 20.42
C GLN A 71 -11.64 12.21 19.17
N ALA A 72 -11.41 10.90 19.31
CA ALA A 72 -11.07 10.03 18.18
C ALA A 72 -12.23 9.88 17.15
N GLY A 73 -13.44 10.28 17.55
CA GLY A 73 -14.62 10.30 16.69
C GLY A 73 -15.59 9.13 16.90
N LEU A 74 -15.35 8.23 17.85
CA LEU A 74 -16.20 7.04 18.07
C LEU A 74 -17.68 7.39 18.33
N SER A 75 -17.93 8.58 18.87
CA SER A 75 -19.29 9.09 19.04
C SER A 75 -20.04 9.31 17.72
N SER A 76 -19.34 9.68 16.63
CA SER A 76 -19.94 9.81 15.29
C SER A 76 -20.39 8.45 14.79
N LEU A 77 -19.50 7.45 14.86
CA LEU A 77 -19.82 6.06 14.52
C LEU A 77 -21.05 5.59 15.29
N ARG A 78 -21.10 5.78 16.62
CA ARG A 78 -22.25 5.34 17.44
C ARG A 78 -23.56 6.05 17.08
N LYS A 79 -23.51 7.27 16.55
CA LYS A 79 -24.69 8.04 16.12
C LYS A 79 -25.08 7.86 14.65
N SER A 80 -24.19 7.34 13.80
CA SER A 80 -24.47 7.18 12.37
C SER A 80 -25.71 6.30 12.11
N LYS A 81 -26.40 6.52 11.00
CA LYS A 81 -27.57 5.73 10.63
C LYS A 81 -27.21 4.96 9.37
N VAL A 82 -26.85 3.70 9.54
CA VAL A 82 -26.54 2.80 8.42
C VAL A 82 -27.60 1.71 8.38
N GLU A 83 -28.15 1.46 7.20
CA GLU A 83 -29.23 0.50 6.99
C GLU A 83 -28.72 -0.84 6.45
N ASP A 84 -27.62 -0.83 5.69
CA ASP A 84 -27.01 -2.02 5.08
C ASP A 84 -26.70 -3.14 6.10
N PHE A 85 -26.78 -4.39 5.65
CA PHE A 85 -26.35 -5.55 6.43
C PHE A 85 -24.83 -5.57 6.58
N PRO A 86 -24.29 -6.10 7.70
CA PRO A 86 -22.85 -6.11 7.92
C PRO A 86 -22.12 -7.00 6.92
N VAL A 87 -21.03 -6.49 6.33
CA VAL A 87 -20.11 -7.27 5.47
C VAL A 87 -18.81 -7.52 6.25
N MET A 88 -18.51 -8.79 6.54
CA MET A 88 -17.35 -9.15 7.38
C MET A 88 -16.03 -9.20 6.62
N ALA A 89 -16.08 -9.48 5.32
CA ALA A 89 -14.92 -9.53 4.43
C ALA A 89 -15.29 -8.85 3.10
N PRO A 90 -14.43 -7.99 2.54
CA PRO A 90 -14.72 -7.24 1.32
C PRO A 90 -14.47 -8.12 0.07
N ILE A 91 -15.25 -9.20 -0.05
CA ILE A 91 -15.20 -10.09 -1.21
C ILE A 91 -15.95 -9.40 -2.36
N HIS A 92 -15.27 -9.23 -3.48
CA HIS A 92 -15.84 -8.62 -4.68
C HIS A 92 -16.20 -9.67 -5.73
N PRO A 93 -17.28 -9.44 -6.50
CA PRO A 93 -17.64 -10.33 -7.61
C PRO A 93 -16.55 -10.37 -8.67
N ILE A 94 -16.46 -11.49 -9.38
CA ILE A 94 -15.57 -11.65 -10.51
C ILE A 94 -16.34 -11.26 -11.78
N GLU A 95 -15.95 -10.15 -12.41
CA GLU A 95 -16.55 -9.70 -13.67
C GLU A 95 -15.60 -9.82 -14.87
N SER A 96 -14.36 -10.25 -14.63
CA SER A 96 -13.36 -10.36 -15.69
C SER A 96 -13.74 -11.38 -16.76
N LYS A 97 -13.56 -10.98 -18.01
CA LYS A 97 -13.85 -11.81 -19.20
C LYS A 97 -12.60 -12.43 -19.82
N ILE A 98 -11.41 -12.15 -19.26
CA ILE A 98 -10.16 -12.68 -19.82
C ILE A 98 -10.03 -14.17 -19.49
N THR A 99 -9.65 -14.96 -20.49
CA THR A 99 -9.33 -16.38 -20.30
C THR A 99 -7.94 -16.53 -19.69
N SER A 100 -7.68 -17.63 -18.97
CA SER A 100 -6.36 -17.89 -18.39
C SER A 100 -5.23 -17.92 -19.43
N ALA A 101 -5.51 -18.36 -20.66
CA ALA A 101 -4.53 -18.38 -21.75
C ALA A 101 -4.18 -16.96 -22.23
N ALA A 102 -5.19 -16.10 -22.42
CA ALA A 102 -4.97 -14.70 -22.80
C ALA A 102 -4.25 -13.93 -21.68
N ALA A 103 -4.61 -14.17 -20.43
CA ALA A 103 -3.96 -13.55 -19.27
C ALA A 103 -2.46 -13.88 -19.21
N LYS A 104 -2.10 -15.17 -19.35
CA LYS A 104 -0.70 -15.62 -19.44
C LYS A 104 0.05 -14.99 -20.61
N LYS A 105 -0.62 -14.80 -21.76
CA LYS A 105 -0.03 -14.13 -22.93
C LYS A 105 0.37 -12.69 -22.61
N THR A 106 -0.48 -11.94 -21.90
CA THR A 106 -0.18 -10.54 -21.54
C THR A 106 1.02 -10.42 -20.60
N ILE A 107 1.16 -11.33 -19.64
CA ILE A 107 2.33 -11.37 -18.74
C ILE A 107 3.60 -11.69 -19.55
N LYS A 108 3.52 -12.67 -20.46
CA LYS A 108 4.65 -13.00 -21.33
C LYS A 108 5.05 -11.81 -22.21
N GLU A 109 4.08 -11.14 -22.83
CA GLU A 109 4.34 -9.95 -23.66
C GLU A 109 4.98 -8.82 -22.86
N PHE A 110 4.55 -8.61 -21.61
CA PHE A 110 5.21 -7.68 -20.70
C PHE A 110 6.67 -8.09 -20.44
N ILE A 111 6.90 -9.33 -20.01
CA ILE A 111 8.25 -9.85 -19.73
C ILE A 111 9.16 -9.73 -20.96
N ASP A 112 8.72 -10.21 -22.12
CA ASP A 112 9.48 -10.18 -23.37
C ASP A 112 9.81 -8.73 -23.79
N LEU A 113 8.91 -7.78 -23.53
CA LEU A 113 9.12 -6.38 -23.88
C LEU A 113 10.11 -5.71 -22.95
N VAL A 114 10.03 -5.95 -21.65
CA VAL A 114 10.97 -5.32 -20.71
C VAL A 114 12.35 -5.99 -20.77
N ASP A 115 12.42 -7.28 -21.07
CA ASP A 115 13.68 -7.98 -21.35
C ASP A 115 14.38 -7.46 -22.62
N LYS A 116 13.61 -7.13 -23.67
CA LYS A 116 14.14 -6.54 -24.92
C LYS A 116 14.40 -5.04 -24.85
N LYS A 117 14.02 -4.35 -23.77
CA LYS A 117 14.20 -2.88 -23.69
C LYS A 117 15.68 -2.52 -23.63
N GLN A 118 16.18 -1.96 -24.73
CA GLN A 118 17.17 -0.89 -24.67
C GLN A 118 16.58 0.29 -23.88
N PRO A 119 17.42 1.08 -23.17
CA PRO A 119 16.96 2.13 -22.25
C PRO A 119 15.90 3.02 -22.89
N TYR A 120 14.88 3.36 -22.10
CA TYR A 120 13.77 4.22 -22.49
C TYR A 120 14.30 5.53 -23.11
N VAL A 121 14.29 5.62 -24.44
CA VAL A 121 14.49 6.89 -25.13
C VAL A 121 13.21 7.68 -24.91
N LEU A 122 13.21 8.48 -23.85
CA LEU A 122 12.35 9.66 -23.74
C LEU A 122 12.34 10.32 -25.12
N ASP A 123 11.15 10.51 -25.68
CA ASP A 123 10.93 11.09 -26.99
C ASP A 123 11.89 12.29 -27.17
N GLN A 124 12.87 12.17 -28.08
CA GLN A 124 14.00 13.12 -28.18
C GLN A 124 13.55 14.57 -28.40
N LYS A 125 12.27 14.78 -28.76
CA LYS A 125 11.65 16.10 -28.84
C LYS A 125 11.49 16.82 -27.48
N ILE A 126 11.47 16.10 -26.35
CA ILE A 126 11.34 16.70 -25.01
C ILE A 126 12.72 16.95 -24.36
N ILE A 127 13.73 16.13 -24.68
CA ILE A 127 15.08 16.22 -24.07
C ILE A 127 15.86 17.46 -24.53
N ASN A 128 15.52 18.03 -25.69
CA ASN A 128 16.30 19.12 -26.30
C ASN A 128 16.29 20.46 -25.53
N SER A 129 15.65 20.58 -24.35
CA SER A 129 15.69 21.80 -23.54
C SER A 129 16.52 21.74 -22.24
N SER A 130 17.09 20.60 -21.81
CA SER A 130 17.98 20.59 -20.64
C SER A 130 19.00 19.45 -20.65
N LYS A 131 20.29 19.79 -20.77
CA LYS A 131 21.46 18.91 -20.55
C LYS A 131 21.61 18.52 -19.06
N GLN A 132 20.63 17.84 -18.47
CA GLN A 132 20.75 17.21 -17.16
C GLN A 132 20.41 15.73 -17.30
N ASN A 133 21.36 14.87 -16.92
CA ASN A 133 21.10 13.43 -16.79
C ASN A 133 20.00 13.25 -15.73
N LEU A 134 18.80 12.85 -16.18
CA LEU A 134 17.65 12.63 -15.30
C LEU A 134 17.91 11.37 -14.46
N PHE A 135 17.66 11.45 -13.16
CA PHE A 135 17.84 10.30 -12.27
C PHE A 135 16.84 9.19 -12.61
N GLN A 136 17.36 7.97 -12.75
CA GLN A 136 16.58 6.74 -12.88
C GLN A 136 17.10 5.74 -11.85
N PRO A 137 16.23 5.12 -11.05
CA PRO A 137 16.67 4.09 -10.11
C PRO A 137 17.05 2.81 -10.87
N GLU A 138 18.01 2.06 -10.34
CA GLU A 138 18.31 0.70 -10.81
C GLU A 138 17.05 -0.18 -10.67
N THR A 139 16.69 -0.87 -11.75
CA THR A 139 15.54 -1.77 -11.83
C THR A 139 15.98 -3.23 -11.81
N ALA A 140 15.07 -4.17 -11.53
CA ALA A 140 15.36 -5.60 -11.58
C ALA A 140 15.94 -6.03 -12.94
N PHE A 141 15.51 -5.39 -14.02
CA PHE A 141 16.03 -5.61 -15.37
C PHE A 141 17.46 -5.13 -15.55
N ASP A 142 17.84 -4.00 -14.94
CA ASP A 142 19.22 -3.51 -14.98
C ASP A 142 20.17 -4.50 -14.30
N PHE A 143 19.75 -5.10 -13.18
CA PHE A 143 20.50 -6.19 -12.53
C PHE A 143 20.62 -7.41 -13.45
N HIS A 144 19.49 -7.92 -13.95
CA HIS A 144 19.48 -9.09 -14.83
C HIS A 144 20.40 -8.91 -16.04
N ARG A 145 20.30 -7.76 -16.71
CA ARG A 145 21.15 -7.43 -17.87
C ARG A 145 22.63 -7.32 -17.48
N ALA A 146 22.95 -6.68 -16.37
CA ALA A 146 24.34 -6.58 -15.91
C ALA A 146 24.97 -7.95 -15.62
N TYR A 147 24.17 -8.91 -15.14
CA TYR A 147 24.61 -10.29 -14.92
C TYR A 147 24.80 -11.04 -16.25
N LEU A 148 23.86 -10.93 -17.19
CA LEU A 148 23.99 -11.53 -18.53
C LEU A 148 25.18 -11.00 -19.33
N GLU A 149 25.47 -9.70 -19.19
CA GLU A 149 26.60 -9.04 -19.87
C GLU A 149 27.94 -9.27 -19.15
N GLY A 150 27.96 -9.96 -18.01
CA GLY A 150 29.17 -10.18 -17.22
C GLY A 150 29.79 -8.90 -16.64
N LYS A 151 29.02 -7.80 -16.54
CA LYS A 151 29.49 -6.54 -15.95
C LYS A 151 29.69 -6.64 -14.44
N THR A 152 28.91 -7.51 -13.79
CA THR A 152 28.98 -7.84 -12.37
C THR A 152 28.30 -9.18 -12.15
N THR A 153 28.40 -9.73 -10.94
CA THR A 153 27.72 -10.97 -10.54
C THR A 153 26.73 -10.71 -9.40
N PRO A 154 25.74 -11.60 -9.19
CA PRO A 154 24.91 -11.56 -7.99
C PRO A 154 25.74 -11.58 -6.68
N THR A 155 26.89 -12.28 -6.68
CA THR A 155 27.83 -12.32 -5.54
C THR A 155 28.45 -10.95 -5.27
N ASP A 156 28.91 -10.23 -6.30
CA ASP A 156 29.48 -8.88 -6.14
C ASP A 156 28.43 -7.88 -5.65
N VAL A 157 27.21 -7.95 -6.20
CA VAL A 157 26.08 -7.13 -5.76
C VAL A 157 25.75 -7.39 -4.29
N ALA A 158 25.73 -8.66 -3.86
CA ALA A 158 25.49 -9.02 -2.46
C ALA A 158 26.59 -8.51 -1.52
N LEU A 159 27.87 -8.60 -1.91
CA LEU A 159 28.99 -8.05 -1.13
C LEU A 159 28.86 -6.54 -0.98
N ARG A 160 28.62 -5.83 -2.08
CA ARG A 160 28.44 -4.38 -2.05
C ARG A 160 27.25 -3.98 -1.18
N LEU A 161 26.13 -4.69 -1.28
CA LEU A 161 24.95 -4.44 -0.45
C LEU A 161 25.27 -4.62 1.04
N LEU A 162 26.00 -5.67 1.42
CA LEU A 162 26.42 -5.89 2.81
C LEU A 162 27.30 -4.76 3.34
N ASP A 163 28.25 -4.29 2.54
CA ASP A 163 29.13 -3.17 2.93
C ASP A 163 28.35 -1.87 3.12
N ILE A 164 27.39 -1.60 2.24
CA ILE A 164 26.48 -0.45 2.36
C ILE A 164 25.62 -0.57 3.63
N VAL A 165 25.02 -1.74 3.88
CA VAL A 165 24.17 -1.95 5.06
C VAL A 165 24.95 -1.71 6.36
N ARG A 166 26.18 -2.25 6.47
CA ARG A 166 27.06 -2.01 7.61
C ARG A 166 27.38 -0.51 7.77
N SER A 167 27.75 0.17 6.67
CA SER A 167 28.07 1.59 6.68
C SER A 167 26.89 2.48 7.13
N ILE A 168 25.67 2.16 6.68
CA ILE A 168 24.45 2.87 7.08
C ILE A 168 24.17 2.69 8.58
N GLU A 169 24.35 1.49 9.11
CA GLU A 169 24.13 1.19 10.53
C GLU A 169 25.09 1.94 11.46
N GLU A 170 26.33 2.17 11.00
CA GLU A 170 27.38 2.89 11.74
C GLU A 170 27.31 4.42 11.60
N SER A 171 26.45 4.94 10.72
CA SER A 171 26.34 6.39 10.49
C SER A 171 25.75 7.14 11.69
N ALA A 172 26.08 8.42 11.83
CA ALA A 172 25.62 9.26 12.96
C ALA A 172 24.08 9.36 13.05
N VAL A 173 23.40 9.35 11.90
CA VAL A 173 21.93 9.28 11.80
C VAL A 173 21.58 8.09 10.90
N PRO A 174 21.43 6.87 11.48
CA PRO A 174 21.27 5.66 10.69
C PRO A 174 19.89 5.57 10.03
N LEU A 175 19.86 5.20 8.75
CA LEU A 175 18.63 5.04 7.97
C LEU A 175 17.72 3.94 8.52
N ARG A 176 18.32 2.85 9.04
CA ARG A 176 17.65 1.66 9.62
C ARG A 176 16.52 1.06 8.75
N PRO A 177 16.80 0.68 7.49
CA PRO A 177 15.81 0.02 6.65
C PRO A 177 15.54 -1.44 7.08
N PHE A 178 16.52 -2.11 7.68
CA PHE A 178 16.44 -3.50 8.12
C PHE A 178 16.41 -3.62 9.65
N ILE A 179 15.74 -4.66 10.15
CA ILE A 179 15.82 -5.08 11.56
C ILE A 179 16.54 -6.43 11.70
N ALA A 180 16.64 -7.21 10.64
CA ALA A 180 17.36 -8.47 10.63
C ALA A 180 17.86 -8.80 9.21
N TRP A 181 19.13 -9.14 9.10
CA TRP A 181 19.77 -9.65 7.89
C TRP A 181 20.88 -10.63 8.30
N LYS A 182 21.28 -11.54 7.41
CA LYS A 182 22.29 -12.57 7.69
C LYS A 182 23.24 -12.70 6.50
N GLU A 183 24.48 -12.28 6.69
CA GLU A 183 25.53 -12.34 5.65
C GLU A 183 25.68 -13.73 5.03
N ARG A 184 25.81 -14.76 5.87
CA ARG A 184 25.97 -16.14 5.39
C ARG A 184 24.83 -16.57 4.47
N GLU A 185 23.59 -16.24 4.84
CA GLU A 185 22.39 -16.59 4.07
C GLU A 185 22.33 -15.81 2.76
N LEU A 186 22.63 -14.51 2.78
CA LEU A 186 22.63 -13.67 1.58
C LEU A 186 23.71 -14.11 0.59
N MET A 187 24.92 -14.37 1.08
CA MET A 187 26.04 -14.82 0.25
C MET A 187 25.83 -16.22 -0.32
N GLN A 188 25.18 -17.13 0.42
CA GLN A 188 24.83 -18.45 -0.10
C GLN A 188 23.85 -18.36 -1.27
N GLN A 189 22.80 -17.55 -1.14
CA GLN A 189 21.83 -17.30 -2.21
C GLN A 189 22.51 -16.68 -3.45
N ALA A 190 23.39 -15.70 -3.22
CA ALA A 190 24.08 -14.97 -4.28
C ALA A 190 25.06 -15.85 -5.07
N ARG A 191 25.82 -16.73 -4.40
CA ARG A 191 26.71 -17.71 -5.06
C ARG A 191 25.93 -18.68 -5.93
N ALA A 192 24.84 -19.25 -5.40
CA ALA A 192 23.99 -20.15 -6.17
C ALA A 192 23.36 -19.46 -7.41
N SER A 193 23.02 -18.18 -7.30
CA SER A 193 22.56 -17.38 -8.45
C SER A 193 23.70 -17.12 -9.44
N THR A 194 24.89 -16.78 -8.96
CA THR A 194 26.08 -16.57 -9.80
C THR A 194 26.41 -17.81 -10.62
N GLU A 195 26.42 -18.99 -9.98
CA GLU A 195 26.64 -20.28 -10.65
C GLU A 195 25.63 -20.52 -11.79
N ARG A 196 24.34 -20.16 -11.58
CA ARG A 196 23.31 -20.25 -12.64
C ARG A 196 23.56 -19.30 -13.80
N TYR A 197 24.02 -18.08 -13.55
CA TYR A 197 24.38 -17.17 -14.64
C TYR A 197 25.61 -17.67 -15.41
N GLU A 198 26.63 -18.19 -14.70
CA GLU A 198 27.85 -18.75 -15.31
C GLU A 198 27.56 -20.02 -16.14
N SER A 199 26.60 -20.85 -15.72
CA SER A 199 26.18 -22.04 -16.47
C SER A 199 25.15 -21.76 -17.58
N GLY A 200 24.63 -20.53 -17.69
CA GLY A 200 23.56 -20.19 -18.64
C GLY A 200 22.17 -20.71 -18.23
N GLU A 201 21.96 -21.01 -16.96
CA GLU A 201 20.76 -21.60 -16.36
C GLU A 201 20.01 -20.62 -15.43
N SER A 202 20.07 -19.32 -15.73
CA SER A 202 19.32 -18.28 -14.99
C SER A 202 17.82 -18.62 -14.89
N LEU A 203 17.23 -18.39 -13.71
CA LEU A 203 15.79 -18.59 -13.46
C LEU A 203 14.90 -17.47 -14.03
N GLY A 204 15.51 -16.44 -14.64
CA GLY A 204 14.84 -15.31 -15.26
C GLY A 204 15.19 -13.97 -14.60
N ILE A 205 14.37 -12.95 -14.86
CA ILE A 205 14.68 -11.55 -14.52
C ILE A 205 14.94 -11.32 -13.03
N LEU A 206 14.26 -12.05 -12.13
CA LEU A 206 14.45 -11.89 -10.69
C LEU A 206 15.64 -12.68 -10.14
N ASP A 207 16.29 -13.53 -10.95
CA ASP A 207 17.42 -14.33 -10.48
C ASP A 207 18.59 -13.42 -10.09
N GLY A 208 19.00 -13.47 -8.83
CA GLY A 208 20.09 -12.63 -8.33
C GLY A 208 19.68 -11.20 -7.99
N VAL A 209 18.39 -10.84 -8.10
CA VAL A 209 17.91 -9.48 -7.78
C VAL A 209 17.67 -9.35 -6.26
N PRO A 210 18.22 -8.33 -5.58
CA PRO A 210 17.94 -8.07 -4.16
C PRO A 210 16.47 -7.73 -3.91
N ILE A 211 15.82 -8.44 -2.99
CA ILE A 211 14.45 -8.16 -2.54
C ILE A 211 14.38 -8.10 -1.01
N SER A 212 13.73 -7.05 -0.52
CA SER A 212 13.55 -6.80 0.92
C SER A 212 12.14 -7.20 1.38
N VAL A 213 11.96 -7.68 2.61
CA VAL A 213 10.65 -8.22 3.07
C VAL A 213 10.24 -7.59 4.38
N LYS A 214 9.03 -7.03 4.50
CA LYS A 214 8.49 -6.52 5.78
C LYS A 214 8.50 -7.61 6.85
N ASP A 215 8.85 -7.24 8.07
CA ASP A 215 8.95 -8.17 9.20
C ASP A 215 7.64 -8.87 9.62
N GLU A 216 6.53 -8.50 9.01
CA GLU A 216 5.22 -9.11 9.18
C GLU A 216 4.99 -10.36 8.31
N LEU A 217 5.90 -10.66 7.38
CA LEU A 217 5.89 -11.89 6.57
C LEU A 217 6.92 -12.89 7.07
N ASP A 218 6.50 -14.15 7.10
CA ASP A 218 7.37 -15.30 7.32
C ASP A 218 8.41 -15.40 6.20
N MET A 219 9.68 -15.41 6.59
CA MET A 219 10.83 -15.56 5.71
C MET A 219 11.95 -16.28 6.44
N THR A 220 12.17 -17.52 6.06
CA THR A 220 13.26 -18.33 6.59
C THR A 220 14.63 -17.70 6.24
N PRO A 221 15.63 -17.79 7.15
CA PRO A 221 15.60 -18.36 8.51
C PRO A 221 15.39 -17.28 9.60
N PHE A 222 14.61 -16.24 9.32
CA PHE A 222 14.40 -15.13 10.24
C PHE A 222 13.09 -15.31 11.02
N PRO A 223 13.06 -14.98 12.32
CA PRO A 223 11.79 -14.85 13.04
C PRO A 223 10.92 -13.75 12.43
N THR A 224 9.61 -13.86 12.65
CA THR A 224 8.61 -12.86 12.27
C THR A 224 8.25 -12.08 13.52
N MET A 225 8.85 -10.91 13.71
CA MET A 225 8.76 -10.16 14.97
C MET A 225 7.71 -9.04 14.93
N VAL A 226 7.12 -8.76 13.76
CA VAL A 226 6.19 -7.65 13.51
C VAL A 226 6.67 -6.31 14.08
N GLY A 227 7.98 -6.06 14.02
CA GLY A 227 8.59 -4.84 14.59
C GLY A 227 8.59 -4.78 16.12
N THR A 228 8.33 -5.89 16.80
CA THR A 228 8.40 -6.02 18.27
C THR A 228 9.69 -6.73 18.70
N LYS A 229 9.86 -6.93 20.02
CA LYS A 229 10.93 -7.78 20.59
C LYS A 229 10.45 -9.09 21.21
N PHE A 230 9.17 -9.44 21.09
CA PHE A 230 8.60 -10.58 21.82
C PHE A 230 7.59 -11.43 21.03
N TYR A 231 7.18 -11.05 19.82
CA TYR A 231 6.06 -11.71 19.13
C TYR A 231 6.29 -13.20 18.78
N ASN A 232 7.13 -13.51 17.78
CA ASN A 232 7.48 -14.88 17.42
C ASN A 232 9.01 -14.98 17.25
N THR A 233 9.69 -15.36 18.34
CA THR A 233 11.16 -15.40 18.39
C THR A 233 11.76 -16.61 17.69
N GLN A 234 10.94 -17.56 17.24
CA GLN A 234 11.39 -18.71 16.46
C GLN A 234 11.19 -18.46 14.97
N PRO A 235 12.13 -18.87 14.11
CA PRO A 235 11.92 -18.88 12.67
C PRO A 235 10.68 -19.70 12.28
N PRO A 236 9.93 -19.29 11.23
CA PRO A 236 8.82 -20.07 10.72
C PRO A 236 9.34 -21.37 10.07
N ALA A 237 8.46 -22.38 9.97
CA ALA A 237 8.81 -23.65 9.34
C ALA A 237 8.98 -23.53 7.81
N GLU A 238 8.29 -22.57 7.19
CA GLU A 238 8.31 -22.32 5.76
C GLU A 238 8.10 -20.83 5.48
N ASP A 239 8.44 -20.38 4.28
CA ASP A 239 8.21 -19.01 3.85
C ASP A 239 6.70 -18.69 3.71
N ALA A 240 6.35 -17.41 3.85
CA ALA A 240 5.09 -16.89 3.37
C ALA A 240 4.96 -17.16 1.86
N THR A 241 3.74 -17.38 1.36
CA THR A 241 3.55 -17.74 -0.05
C THR A 241 4.11 -16.67 -1.00
N SER A 242 3.96 -15.39 -0.65
CA SER A 242 4.54 -14.27 -1.41
C SER A 242 6.07 -14.32 -1.43
N VAL A 243 6.70 -14.71 -0.33
CA VAL A 243 8.16 -14.82 -0.21
C VAL A 243 8.67 -16.03 -0.99
N SER A 244 8.01 -17.18 -0.85
CA SER A 244 8.33 -18.40 -1.58
C SER A 244 8.26 -18.19 -3.10
N ARG A 245 7.24 -17.50 -3.61
CA ARG A 245 7.11 -17.18 -5.04
C ARG A 245 8.29 -16.40 -5.59
N LEU A 246 8.77 -15.39 -4.85
CA LEU A 246 9.94 -14.60 -5.26
C LEU A 246 11.24 -15.39 -5.12
N ARG A 247 11.41 -16.16 -4.05
CA ARG A 247 12.58 -17.03 -3.86
C ARG A 247 12.69 -18.08 -4.96
N SER A 248 11.57 -18.69 -5.36
CA SER A 248 11.52 -19.65 -6.48
C SER A 248 11.86 -19.03 -7.84
N ALA A 249 11.74 -17.69 -7.97
CA ALA A 249 12.19 -16.96 -9.14
C ALA A 249 13.69 -16.57 -9.09
N GLY A 250 14.42 -17.02 -8.05
CA GLY A 250 15.85 -16.77 -7.88
C GLY A 250 16.21 -15.47 -7.16
N ALA A 251 15.22 -14.74 -6.61
CA ALA A 251 15.46 -13.48 -5.90
C ALA A 251 16.37 -13.68 -4.67
N LEU A 252 17.25 -12.70 -4.42
CA LEU A 252 18.09 -12.65 -3.23
C LEU A 252 17.29 -12.02 -2.09
N MET A 253 16.85 -12.84 -1.15
CA MET A 253 16.06 -12.38 -0.01
C MET A 253 17.00 -11.70 1.01
N VAL A 254 17.04 -10.37 1.00
CA VAL A 254 18.03 -9.56 1.73
C VAL A 254 17.88 -9.67 3.24
N GLY A 255 16.65 -9.47 3.74
CA GLY A 255 16.40 -9.36 5.17
C GLY A 255 15.01 -8.86 5.52
N LYS A 256 14.70 -8.89 6.82
CA LYS A 256 13.47 -8.34 7.39
C LYS A 256 13.61 -6.83 7.51
N THR A 257 12.75 -6.10 6.82
CA THR A 257 12.69 -4.64 6.88
C THR A 257 11.97 -4.18 8.12
N ASN A 258 12.40 -3.03 8.62
CA ASN A 258 11.78 -2.37 9.75
C ASN A 258 10.35 -1.95 9.43
N MET A 259 9.54 -1.83 10.49
CA MET A 259 8.16 -1.42 10.38
C MET A 259 7.71 -0.70 11.65
N HIS A 260 6.65 0.09 11.54
CA HIS A 260 5.94 0.55 12.73
C HIS A 260 5.40 -0.68 13.48
N GLU A 261 5.60 -0.73 14.80
CA GLU A 261 5.32 -1.91 15.62
C GLU A 261 3.88 -2.43 15.42
N ILE A 262 3.74 -3.74 15.17
CA ILE A 262 2.51 -4.47 14.82
C ILE A 262 1.67 -3.84 13.69
N GLY A 263 2.26 -2.97 12.87
CA GLY A 263 1.54 -2.25 11.83
C GLY A 263 0.62 -1.14 12.34
N LEU A 264 0.61 -0.83 13.64
CA LEU A 264 -0.31 0.11 14.26
C LEU A 264 0.24 1.55 14.30
N GLY A 265 0.50 2.10 13.12
CA GLY A 265 0.93 3.48 12.92
C GLY A 265 1.43 3.74 11.51
N VAL A 266 1.37 5.01 11.07
CA VAL A 266 1.65 5.40 9.67
C VAL A 266 2.85 6.31 9.48
N THR A 267 3.69 6.47 10.51
CA THR A 267 4.94 7.26 10.44
C THR A 267 6.19 6.40 10.21
N GLY A 268 6.19 5.16 10.69
CA GLY A 268 7.40 4.32 10.75
C GLY A 268 8.21 4.47 12.04
N LEU A 269 7.73 5.25 13.02
CA LEU A 269 8.26 5.30 14.37
C LEU A 269 8.29 3.88 14.98
N ASN A 270 9.45 3.49 15.48
CA ASN A 270 9.62 2.24 16.21
C ASN A 270 10.71 2.45 17.27
N ILE A 271 10.32 2.48 18.54
CA ILE A 271 11.26 2.67 19.65
C ILE A 271 12.04 1.37 19.94
N PRO A 272 11.40 0.19 20.03
CA PRO A 272 12.12 -1.05 20.28
C PRO A 272 13.23 -1.35 19.27
N CYS A 273 12.94 -1.23 17.97
CA CYS A 273 13.85 -1.59 16.87
C CYS A 273 14.63 -0.39 16.31
N GLY A 274 14.35 0.82 16.80
CA GLY A 274 14.87 2.05 16.22
C GLY A 274 14.03 2.52 15.03
N THR A 275 13.98 3.83 14.82
CA THR A 275 13.12 4.45 13.79
C THR A 275 13.84 4.60 12.47
N THR A 276 13.25 4.06 11.40
CA THR A 276 13.71 4.26 10.02
C THR A 276 13.60 5.72 9.61
N ARG A 277 14.54 6.22 8.80
CA ARG A 277 14.55 7.59 8.28
C ARG A 277 14.10 7.64 6.83
N ASN A 278 13.67 8.80 6.36
CA ASN A 278 13.35 9.00 4.95
C ASN A 278 14.63 9.25 4.13
N PRO A 279 14.93 8.47 3.08
CA PRO A 279 16.12 8.69 2.24
C PRO A 279 16.20 10.05 1.55
N HIS A 280 15.06 10.74 1.33
CA HIS A 280 15.05 12.10 0.80
C HIS A 280 15.42 13.15 1.86
N HIS A 281 15.19 12.87 3.14
CA HIS A 281 15.57 13.75 4.25
C HIS A 281 15.59 13.00 5.60
N LEU A 282 16.78 12.84 6.21
CA LEU A 282 16.96 11.94 7.36
C LEU A 282 16.25 12.38 8.66
N ASP A 283 15.92 13.66 8.79
CA ASP A 283 15.09 14.19 9.88
C ASP A 283 13.58 14.03 9.67
N HIS A 284 13.13 13.35 8.62
CA HIS A 284 11.72 13.12 8.33
C HIS A 284 11.37 11.64 8.41
N TYR A 285 10.09 11.39 8.73
CA TYR A 285 9.54 10.05 8.73
C TYR A 285 9.44 9.51 7.29
N PRO A 286 9.77 8.22 7.05
CA PRO A 286 9.56 7.57 5.76
C PRO A 286 8.10 7.22 5.51
N GLY A 287 7.23 7.35 6.51
CA GLY A 287 5.88 6.79 6.49
C GLY A 287 5.85 5.36 6.97
N GLY A 288 4.64 4.84 7.18
CA GLY A 288 4.45 3.52 7.77
C GLY A 288 3.13 2.86 7.41
N SER A 289 2.94 1.61 7.79
CA SER A 289 3.84 0.84 8.65
C SER A 289 5.02 0.19 7.93
N SER A 290 5.04 0.07 6.60
CA SER A 290 6.15 -0.53 5.83
C SER A 290 7.33 0.44 5.64
N SER A 291 7.81 1.03 6.73
CA SER A 291 8.81 2.10 6.75
C SER A 291 10.14 1.67 6.16
N GLY A 292 10.68 0.55 6.66
CA GLY A 292 11.94 -0.01 6.19
C GLY A 292 11.87 -0.46 4.73
N SER A 293 10.72 -0.99 4.31
CA SER A 293 10.49 -1.46 2.94
C SER A 293 10.59 -0.32 1.92
N ALA A 294 9.90 0.80 2.14
CA ALA A 294 9.98 1.94 1.25
C ALA A 294 11.34 2.66 1.31
N ALA A 295 11.92 2.78 2.51
CA ALA A 295 13.25 3.37 2.66
C ALA A 295 14.35 2.55 1.96
N ALA A 296 14.29 1.21 2.03
CA ALA A 296 15.22 0.33 1.34
C ALA A 296 15.15 0.51 -0.19
N VAL A 297 13.94 0.60 -0.73
CA VAL A 297 13.71 0.80 -2.16
C VAL A 297 14.17 2.17 -2.61
N ALA A 298 13.76 3.23 -1.90
CA ALA A 298 14.17 4.60 -2.23
C ALA A 298 15.69 4.77 -2.16
N ALA A 299 16.35 4.21 -1.13
CA ALA A 299 17.81 4.29 -0.99
C ALA A 299 18.60 3.42 -1.99
N GLY A 300 17.94 2.63 -2.85
CA GLY A 300 18.60 1.78 -3.85
C GLY A 300 19.17 0.47 -3.29
N LEU A 301 18.72 0.02 -2.11
CA LEU A 301 19.19 -1.22 -1.49
C LEU A 301 18.50 -2.47 -2.04
N SER A 302 17.37 -2.29 -2.71
CA SER A 302 16.63 -3.32 -3.45
C SER A 302 15.64 -2.64 -4.40
N PRO A 303 15.50 -3.05 -5.68
CA PRO A 303 14.48 -2.48 -6.58
C PRO A 303 13.05 -2.82 -6.14
N ILE A 304 12.85 -3.93 -5.41
CA ILE A 304 11.55 -4.41 -4.95
C ILE A 304 11.61 -4.74 -3.46
N ALA A 305 10.56 -4.36 -2.74
CA ALA A 305 10.30 -4.80 -1.38
C ALA A 305 8.84 -5.26 -1.21
N LEU A 306 8.59 -6.17 -0.27
CA LEU A 306 7.24 -6.56 0.13
C LEU A 306 6.78 -5.77 1.34
N GLY A 307 5.54 -5.28 1.29
CA GLY A 307 4.85 -4.64 2.41
C GLY A 307 3.47 -5.24 2.66
N LEU A 308 2.80 -4.73 3.70
CA LEU A 308 1.38 -4.99 3.95
C LEU A 308 0.65 -3.66 4.12
N ASP A 309 -0.55 -3.59 3.55
CA ASP A 309 -1.39 -2.39 3.53
C ASP A 309 -2.76 -2.67 4.16
N GLY A 310 -2.89 -2.35 5.44
CA GLY A 310 -4.16 -2.40 6.20
C GLY A 310 -4.87 -1.06 6.35
N GLY A 311 -4.17 0.05 6.12
CA GLY A 311 -4.66 1.43 6.25
C GLY A 311 -3.82 2.44 5.47
N GLY A 312 -3.23 2.01 4.35
CA GLY A 312 -2.26 2.79 3.57
C GLY A 312 -0.81 2.39 3.77
N SER A 313 -0.52 1.32 4.49
CA SER A 313 0.85 0.98 4.91
C SER A 313 1.81 0.55 3.80
N ILE A 314 1.37 0.43 2.54
CA ILE A 314 2.24 0.38 1.35
C ILE A 314 2.25 1.76 0.67
N ARG A 315 1.07 2.34 0.47
CA ARG A 315 0.87 3.57 -0.33
C ARG A 315 1.40 4.84 0.33
N ILE A 316 1.24 4.97 1.64
CA ILE A 316 1.73 6.10 2.45
C ILE A 316 3.26 6.15 2.40
N PRO A 317 4.01 5.11 2.82
CA PRO A 317 5.46 5.20 2.75
C PRO A 317 5.98 5.26 1.31
N ALA A 318 5.27 4.67 0.33
CA ALA A 318 5.62 4.86 -1.08
C ALA A 318 5.52 6.34 -1.52
N SER A 319 4.44 7.02 -1.14
CA SER A 319 4.26 8.46 -1.38
C SER A 319 5.40 9.28 -0.75
N LEU A 320 5.67 9.05 0.54
CA LEU A 320 6.62 9.84 1.30
C LEU A 320 8.08 9.59 0.92
N CYS A 321 8.41 8.39 0.44
CA CYS A 321 9.75 8.03 -0.03
C CYS A 321 9.94 8.16 -1.54
N GLY A 322 8.93 8.61 -2.29
CA GLY A 322 9.07 8.83 -3.75
C GLY A 322 9.23 7.55 -4.55
N VAL A 323 8.56 6.48 -4.15
CA VAL A 323 8.58 5.16 -4.82
C VAL A 323 7.16 4.70 -5.18
N VAL A 324 7.03 3.59 -5.91
CA VAL A 324 5.75 3.03 -6.32
C VAL A 324 5.26 2.04 -5.26
N GLY A 325 3.98 2.10 -4.88
CA GLY A 325 3.38 1.17 -3.93
C GLY A 325 2.03 0.67 -4.43
N LEU A 326 1.90 -0.64 -4.62
CA LEU A 326 0.65 -1.26 -5.08
C LEU A 326 -0.05 -1.99 -3.94
N LYS A 327 -1.22 -1.48 -3.54
CA LYS A 327 -2.21 -2.22 -2.77
C LYS A 327 -3.11 -2.98 -3.74
N THR A 328 -3.11 -4.31 -3.66
CA THR A 328 -3.97 -5.14 -4.52
C THR A 328 -5.39 -5.26 -3.99
N THR A 329 -6.30 -5.78 -4.82
CA THR A 329 -7.64 -6.19 -4.40
C THR A 329 -7.53 -7.16 -3.24
N TRP A 330 -8.40 -7.06 -2.24
CA TRP A 330 -8.34 -7.97 -1.10
C TRP A 330 -8.51 -9.43 -1.56
N GLY A 331 -7.49 -10.25 -1.30
CA GLY A 331 -7.42 -11.64 -1.76
C GLY A 331 -6.70 -11.90 -3.10
N ARG A 332 -6.16 -10.87 -3.76
CA ARG A 332 -5.38 -11.01 -5.01
C ARG A 332 -4.01 -11.68 -4.79
N ILE A 333 -3.27 -11.22 -3.78
CA ILE A 333 -1.99 -11.80 -3.33
C ILE A 333 -2.26 -12.55 -2.02
N SER A 334 -1.76 -13.79 -1.93
CA SER A 334 -1.92 -14.59 -0.72
C SER A 334 -1.23 -13.95 0.48
N SER A 335 -1.91 -13.97 1.63
CA SER A 335 -1.35 -13.60 2.94
C SER A 335 -1.00 -14.81 3.80
N ALA A 336 -0.93 -16.02 3.23
CA ALA A 336 -0.46 -17.20 3.96
C ALA A 336 1.00 -17.00 4.41
N GLY A 337 1.27 -17.18 5.71
CA GLY A 337 2.54 -16.84 6.36
C GLY A 337 2.72 -15.36 6.70
N ALA A 338 1.67 -14.53 6.59
CA ALA A 338 1.66 -13.23 7.25
C ALA A 338 1.24 -13.38 8.72
N ALA A 339 1.78 -12.54 9.62
CA ALA A 339 1.27 -12.46 10.98
C ALA A 339 -0.24 -12.09 10.95
N PRO A 340 -1.12 -12.80 11.68
CA PRO A 340 -2.57 -12.67 11.58
C PRO A 340 -3.13 -11.41 12.29
N LEU A 341 -2.50 -10.25 12.10
CA LEU A 341 -2.82 -9.02 12.80
C LEU A 341 -4.14 -8.39 12.34
N SER A 342 -4.49 -8.53 11.06
CA SER A 342 -5.75 -8.03 10.53
C SER A 342 -6.19 -8.86 9.33
N TRP A 343 -7.38 -9.43 9.43
CA TRP A 343 -7.89 -10.43 8.50
C TRP A 343 -8.69 -9.80 7.36
N SER A 344 -9.40 -8.69 7.61
CA SER A 344 -10.41 -8.21 6.65
C SER A 344 -10.06 -6.89 5.93
N VAL A 345 -8.89 -6.31 6.19
CA VAL A 345 -8.48 -5.01 5.61
C VAL A 345 -7.10 -4.98 4.98
N SER A 346 -6.22 -5.91 5.40
CA SER A 346 -4.83 -5.94 4.99
C SER A 346 -4.60 -6.77 3.74
N THR A 347 -3.68 -6.30 2.91
CA THR A 347 -3.24 -6.97 1.68
C THR A 347 -1.72 -6.93 1.59
N VAL A 348 -1.11 -8.03 1.15
CA VAL A 348 0.29 -8.04 0.73
C VAL A 348 0.42 -7.32 -0.60
N GLY A 349 1.51 -6.58 -0.80
CA GLY A 349 1.79 -5.93 -2.07
C GLY A 349 3.23 -5.43 -2.21
N PRO A 350 3.66 -5.14 -3.45
CA PRO A 350 5.01 -4.65 -3.70
C PRO A 350 5.13 -3.14 -3.45
N ILE A 351 6.29 -2.75 -2.96
CA ILE A 351 6.86 -1.40 -3.03
C ILE A 351 8.06 -1.49 -3.96
N ALA A 352 8.15 -0.64 -4.98
CA ALA A 352 9.14 -0.79 -6.04
C ALA A 352 9.71 0.54 -6.52
N SER A 353 10.95 0.50 -7.00
CA SER A 353 11.67 1.68 -7.46
C SER A 353 11.10 2.22 -8.77
N SER A 354 10.53 1.36 -9.63
CA SER A 354 9.85 1.73 -10.87
C SER A 354 8.47 1.08 -11.01
N VAL A 355 7.66 1.56 -11.95
CA VAL A 355 6.38 0.90 -12.26
C VAL A 355 6.59 -0.43 -12.98
N ASP A 356 7.69 -0.58 -13.74
CA ASP A 356 8.08 -1.84 -14.38
C ASP A 356 8.39 -2.90 -13.29
N ASP A 357 9.11 -2.53 -12.23
CA ASP A 357 9.39 -3.41 -11.09
C ASP A 357 8.14 -3.76 -10.27
N ALA A 358 7.21 -2.81 -10.10
CA ALA A 358 5.93 -3.06 -9.44
C ALA A 358 5.07 -4.07 -10.22
N ALA A 359 5.02 -3.95 -11.55
CA ALA A 359 4.30 -4.86 -12.43
C ALA A 359 4.94 -6.25 -12.48
N LEU A 360 6.28 -6.30 -12.52
CA LEU A 360 7.04 -7.55 -12.45
C LEU A 360 6.74 -8.27 -11.13
N ALA A 361 6.89 -7.59 -10.00
CA ALA A 361 6.57 -8.15 -8.68
C ALA A 361 5.12 -8.64 -8.60
N TYR A 362 4.15 -7.84 -9.07
CA TYR A 362 2.75 -8.24 -9.12
C TYR A 362 2.53 -9.56 -9.88
N SER A 363 3.19 -9.73 -11.04
CA SER A 363 3.03 -10.94 -11.86
C SER A 363 3.51 -12.23 -11.18
N TYR A 364 4.53 -12.13 -10.32
CA TYR A 364 5.01 -13.26 -9.51
C TYR A 364 4.18 -13.48 -8.25
N LEU A 365 3.66 -12.41 -7.65
CA LEU A 365 3.02 -12.45 -6.33
C LEU A 365 1.54 -12.80 -6.40
N ALA A 366 0.82 -12.35 -7.42
CA ALA A 366 -0.62 -12.52 -7.54
C ALA A 366 -1.01 -13.94 -7.94
N GLY A 367 -2.23 -14.35 -7.58
CA GLY A 367 -2.80 -15.63 -8.02
C GLY A 367 -3.07 -16.62 -6.89
N PRO A 368 -3.80 -17.70 -7.21
CA PRO A 368 -4.38 -18.62 -6.24
C PRO A 368 -3.33 -19.34 -5.40
N ASP A 369 -3.63 -19.55 -4.12
CA ASP A 369 -2.82 -20.27 -3.15
C ASP A 369 -3.69 -21.26 -2.36
N ILE A 370 -3.28 -22.52 -2.32
CA ILE A 370 -3.99 -23.58 -1.62
C ILE A 370 -3.99 -23.37 -0.10
N ARG A 371 -2.98 -22.68 0.44
CA ARG A 371 -2.89 -22.33 1.87
C ARG A 371 -3.91 -21.26 2.27
N GLN A 372 -4.52 -20.58 1.30
CA GLN A 372 -5.51 -19.55 1.53
C GLN A 372 -6.68 -19.66 0.56
N GLY A 373 -7.70 -20.44 0.95
CA GLY A 373 -8.84 -20.79 0.10
C GLY A 373 -9.57 -19.59 -0.54
N LEU A 374 -9.59 -18.42 0.11
CA LEU A 374 -10.23 -17.21 -0.44
C LEU A 374 -9.60 -16.72 -1.76
N THR A 375 -8.32 -17.06 -2.00
CA THR A 375 -7.60 -16.67 -3.22
C THR A 375 -7.94 -17.55 -4.43
N GLN A 376 -8.66 -18.66 -4.25
CA GLN A 376 -8.95 -19.62 -5.32
C GLN A 376 -9.96 -19.09 -6.33
N ASN A 377 -10.85 -18.20 -5.88
CA ASN A 377 -11.93 -17.64 -6.69
C ASN A 377 -11.58 -16.22 -7.20
N GLN A 378 -10.33 -15.99 -7.60
CA GLN A 378 -9.93 -14.73 -8.23
C GLN A 378 -9.87 -14.89 -9.76
N PRO A 379 -10.07 -13.81 -10.55
CA PRO A 379 -9.84 -13.89 -11.99
C PRO A 379 -8.36 -14.13 -12.31
N PRO A 380 -8.03 -14.63 -13.52
CA PRO A 380 -6.64 -14.77 -13.95
C PRO A 380 -5.84 -13.48 -13.76
N VAL A 381 -4.56 -13.62 -13.40
CA VAL A 381 -3.62 -12.49 -13.30
C VAL A 381 -3.20 -12.07 -14.70
N ASP A 382 -3.31 -10.78 -15.01
CA ASP A 382 -2.96 -10.22 -16.31
C ASP A 382 -2.25 -8.87 -16.20
N LEU A 383 -1.63 -8.44 -17.30
CA LEU A 383 -1.03 -7.12 -17.49
C LEU A 383 -1.52 -6.52 -18.82
N GLN A 384 -2.82 -6.63 -19.09
CA GLN A 384 -3.42 -6.09 -20.31
C GLN A 384 -3.12 -4.60 -20.48
N ASP A 385 -2.86 -4.21 -21.72
CA ASP A 385 -2.65 -2.83 -22.15
C ASP A 385 -1.57 -2.06 -21.36
N TYR A 386 -0.66 -2.77 -20.67
CA TYR A 386 0.30 -2.16 -19.74
C TYR A 386 1.12 -1.02 -20.35
N ASN A 387 1.52 -1.15 -21.63
CA ASN A 387 2.32 -0.15 -22.35
C ASN A 387 1.47 0.85 -23.16
N ASP A 388 0.14 0.72 -23.17
CA ASP A 388 -0.74 1.63 -23.90
C ASP A 388 -0.92 2.94 -23.13
N ALA A 389 -0.17 3.96 -23.53
CA ALA A 389 -0.25 5.30 -22.95
C ALA A 389 -1.43 6.13 -23.47
N ASN A 390 -2.15 5.66 -24.49
CA ASN A 390 -3.35 6.35 -24.96
C ASN A 390 -4.46 6.16 -23.92
N LEU A 391 -4.95 7.24 -23.34
CA LEU A 391 -6.01 7.21 -22.33
C LEU A 391 -7.38 7.57 -22.90
N LYS A 392 -7.53 7.61 -24.24
CA LYS A 392 -8.82 7.90 -24.88
C LYS A 392 -9.90 6.94 -24.40
N GLY A 393 -10.94 7.51 -23.80
CA GLY A 393 -12.09 6.76 -23.28
C GLY A 393 -11.99 6.40 -21.80
N VAL A 394 -10.83 6.59 -21.17
CA VAL A 394 -10.66 6.43 -19.72
C VAL A 394 -11.37 7.58 -19.00
N LYS A 395 -12.13 7.24 -17.95
CA LYS A 395 -12.85 8.18 -17.09
C LYS A 395 -12.33 8.13 -15.68
N LEU A 396 -11.84 9.26 -15.17
CA LEU A 396 -11.31 9.36 -13.81
C LEU A 396 -12.26 10.19 -12.94
N GLY A 397 -12.73 9.60 -11.85
CA GLY A 397 -13.55 10.27 -10.85
C GLY A 397 -12.71 11.08 -9.88
N ILE A 398 -13.13 12.32 -9.60
CA ILE A 398 -12.53 13.16 -8.56
C ILE A 398 -13.63 13.65 -7.62
N PHE A 399 -13.38 13.54 -6.32
CA PHE A 399 -14.17 14.25 -5.33
C PHE A 399 -13.40 15.51 -4.93
N SER A 400 -13.71 16.63 -5.58
CA SER A 400 -12.87 17.84 -5.58
C SER A 400 -12.61 18.39 -4.17
N ALA A 401 -13.62 18.38 -3.30
CA ALA A 401 -13.48 18.87 -1.93
C ALA A 401 -12.56 17.99 -1.06
N TRP A 402 -12.55 16.68 -1.30
CA TRP A 402 -11.64 15.75 -0.63
C TRP A 402 -10.24 15.88 -1.20
N PHE A 403 -10.10 15.90 -2.52
CA PHE A 403 -8.82 16.07 -3.24
C PHE A 403 -8.07 17.34 -2.80
N LYS A 404 -8.78 18.47 -2.74
CA LYS A 404 -8.21 19.79 -2.37
C LYS A 404 -7.97 19.97 -0.88
N HIS A 405 -8.16 18.94 -0.07
CA HIS A 405 -7.82 19.00 1.36
C HIS A 405 -6.31 18.95 1.61
N ALA A 406 -5.54 18.34 0.69
CA ALA A 406 -4.09 18.25 0.84
C ALA A 406 -3.42 19.64 0.83
N SER A 407 -2.15 19.69 1.25
CA SER A 407 -1.34 20.90 1.13
C SER A 407 -1.29 21.40 -0.31
N VAL A 408 -1.11 22.71 -0.48
CA VAL A 408 -1.17 23.39 -1.79
C VAL A 408 -0.21 22.76 -2.80
N ASP A 409 1.03 22.49 -2.41
CA ASP A 409 2.03 21.87 -3.29
C ASP A 409 1.59 20.48 -3.76
N ILE A 410 0.95 19.68 -2.89
CA ILE A 410 0.46 18.35 -3.24
C ILE A 410 -0.68 18.45 -4.26
N VAL A 411 -1.64 19.34 -4.00
CA VAL A 411 -2.77 19.58 -4.90
C VAL A 411 -2.27 20.00 -6.28
N GLN A 412 -1.34 20.95 -6.34
CA GLN A 412 -0.77 21.44 -7.60
C GLN A 412 -0.06 20.34 -8.40
N ASN A 413 0.83 19.56 -7.76
CA ASN A 413 1.50 18.45 -8.43
C ASN A 413 0.51 17.40 -8.96
N CYS A 414 -0.53 17.08 -8.19
CA CYS A 414 -1.56 16.13 -8.63
C CYS A 414 -2.45 16.72 -9.75
N GLU A 415 -2.78 18.01 -9.71
CA GLU A 415 -3.52 18.70 -10.77
C GLU A 415 -2.72 18.73 -12.09
N HIS A 416 -1.40 18.97 -12.04
CA HIS A 416 -0.53 18.86 -13.22
C HIS A 416 -0.54 17.45 -13.82
N MET A 417 -0.51 16.41 -12.99
CA MET A 417 -0.60 15.03 -13.47
C MET A 417 -1.97 14.72 -14.09
N LEU A 418 -3.06 15.26 -13.51
CA LEU A 418 -4.40 15.15 -14.10
C LEU A 418 -4.48 15.83 -15.47
N ASP A 419 -3.85 16.99 -15.64
CA ASP A 419 -3.77 17.68 -16.93
C ASP A 419 -2.97 16.87 -17.96
N ALA A 420 -1.88 16.21 -17.53
CA ALA A 420 -1.15 15.27 -18.37
C ALA A 420 -2.01 14.07 -18.82
N PHE A 421 -2.81 13.48 -17.92
CA PHE A 421 -3.74 12.41 -18.29
C PHE A 421 -4.83 12.89 -19.26
N LYS A 422 -5.38 14.11 -19.08
CA LYS A 422 -6.31 14.71 -20.03
C LYS A 422 -5.68 14.89 -21.41
N ALA A 423 -4.42 15.32 -21.46
CA ALA A 423 -3.67 15.46 -22.71
C ALA A 423 -3.45 14.12 -23.42
N GLN A 424 -3.43 13.00 -22.70
CA GLN A 424 -3.42 11.64 -23.26
C GLN A 424 -4.81 11.09 -23.60
N GLY A 425 -5.88 11.87 -23.40
CA GLY A 425 -7.25 11.53 -23.81
C GLY A 425 -8.17 11.05 -22.68
N ALA A 426 -7.70 11.03 -21.42
CA ALA A 426 -8.56 10.74 -20.29
C ALA A 426 -9.58 11.88 -20.08
N THR A 427 -10.71 11.55 -19.46
CA THR A 427 -11.72 12.53 -19.04
C THR A 427 -11.87 12.50 -17.53
N ILE A 428 -12.17 13.66 -16.93
CA ILE A 428 -12.36 13.80 -15.49
C ILE A 428 -13.85 14.02 -15.20
N GLU A 429 -14.43 13.22 -14.30
CA GLU A 429 -15.80 13.38 -13.83
C GLU A 429 -15.82 13.70 -12.33
N GLU A 430 -16.68 14.64 -11.91
CA GLU A 430 -16.92 14.86 -10.49
C GLU A 430 -17.74 13.70 -9.90
N VAL A 431 -17.28 13.21 -8.76
CA VAL A 431 -17.93 12.16 -7.95
C VAL A 431 -17.98 12.60 -6.50
N GLU A 432 -18.87 11.99 -5.72
CA GLU A 432 -18.98 12.26 -4.29
C GLU A 432 -18.89 10.95 -3.54
N ILE A 433 -18.02 10.90 -2.52
CA ILE A 433 -17.93 9.76 -1.61
C ILE A 433 -18.56 10.20 -0.28
N PRO A 434 -19.77 9.72 0.04
CA PRO A 434 -20.45 10.14 1.26
C PRO A 434 -19.78 9.54 2.51
N GLU A 435 -19.98 10.19 3.66
CA GLU A 435 -19.65 9.65 4.99
C GLU A 435 -18.17 9.25 5.21
N LEU A 436 -17.22 9.95 4.56
CA LEU A 436 -15.78 9.70 4.71
C LEU A 436 -15.30 9.70 6.17
N ASN A 437 -15.87 10.54 7.04
CA ASN A 437 -15.53 10.51 8.47
C ASN A 437 -15.95 9.20 9.17
N GLU A 438 -17.16 8.71 8.87
CA GLU A 438 -17.68 7.45 9.41
C GLU A 438 -16.88 6.27 8.89
N VAL A 439 -16.48 6.30 7.61
CA VAL A 439 -15.58 5.31 6.99
C VAL A 439 -14.23 5.27 7.69
N ARG A 440 -13.60 6.43 7.95
CA ARG A 440 -12.35 6.51 8.72
C ARG A 440 -12.48 5.83 10.09
N ILE A 441 -13.57 6.09 10.81
CA ILE A 441 -13.76 5.52 12.15
C ILE A 441 -14.09 4.03 12.07
N ALA A 442 -14.91 3.60 11.11
CA ALA A 442 -15.23 2.20 10.87
C ALA A 442 -13.97 1.38 10.52
N HIS A 443 -13.07 1.96 9.73
CA HIS A 443 -11.76 1.37 9.42
C HIS A 443 -10.92 1.20 10.68
N ALA A 444 -10.77 2.25 11.48
CA ALA A 444 -10.00 2.20 12.72
C ALA A 444 -10.57 1.18 13.73
N VAL A 445 -11.90 1.15 13.90
CA VAL A 445 -12.55 0.14 14.76
C VAL A 445 -12.30 -1.27 14.24
N THR A 446 -12.44 -1.49 12.93
CA THR A 446 -12.20 -2.82 12.33
C THR A 446 -10.75 -3.27 12.53
N LEU A 447 -9.79 -2.46 12.09
CA LEU A 447 -8.35 -2.78 12.12
C LEU A 447 -7.88 -3.05 13.56
N VAL A 448 -8.16 -2.13 14.49
CA VAL A 448 -7.60 -2.21 15.84
C VAL A 448 -8.32 -3.28 16.67
N THR A 449 -9.62 -3.55 16.44
CA THR A 449 -10.31 -4.69 17.07
C THR A 449 -9.75 -6.03 16.61
N GLU A 450 -9.45 -6.20 15.32
CA GLU A 450 -8.82 -7.42 14.81
C GLU A 450 -7.43 -7.62 15.40
N MET A 451 -6.59 -6.58 15.40
CA MET A 451 -5.25 -6.61 16.00
C MET A 451 -5.29 -6.94 17.49
N LEU A 452 -6.15 -6.27 18.25
CA LEU A 452 -6.33 -6.53 19.68
C LEU A 452 -6.73 -8.00 19.92
N THR A 453 -7.64 -8.53 19.11
CA THR A 453 -8.07 -9.93 19.18
C THR A 453 -6.91 -10.88 18.87
N SER A 454 -6.17 -10.65 17.80
CA SER A 454 -5.01 -11.46 17.41
C SER A 454 -3.94 -11.50 18.49
N LEU A 455 -3.77 -10.41 19.23
CA LEU A 455 -2.72 -10.28 20.24
C LEU A 455 -3.14 -10.78 21.64
N GLN A 456 -4.38 -11.26 21.81
CA GLN A 456 -4.88 -11.76 23.10
C GLN A 456 -4.00 -12.82 23.78
N PRO A 457 -3.49 -13.84 23.07
CA PRO A 457 -2.63 -14.86 23.68
C PRO A 457 -1.38 -14.26 24.33
N TYR A 458 -0.91 -13.15 23.78
CA TYR A 458 0.27 -12.44 24.26
C TYR A 458 -0.06 -11.54 25.46
N PHE A 459 -1.33 -11.20 25.77
CA PHE A 459 -1.71 -10.29 26.88
C PHE A 459 -1.20 -10.67 28.28
N LYS A 460 -0.96 -11.95 28.58
CA LYS A 460 -0.29 -12.32 29.86
C LYS A 460 1.16 -11.83 29.93
N ILE A 461 1.79 -11.63 28.77
CA ILE A 461 3.11 -11.04 28.54
C ILE A 461 3.03 -9.50 28.45
N PHE A 462 1.84 -8.87 28.36
CA PHE A 462 1.66 -7.40 28.27
C PHE A 462 1.96 -6.63 29.58
N ARG A 463 2.78 -7.20 30.46
CA ARG A 463 3.49 -6.41 31.47
C ARG A 463 4.62 -5.53 30.89
N GLN A 464 4.75 -5.45 29.54
CA GLN A 464 5.56 -4.59 28.63
C GLN A 464 6.59 -5.43 27.84
N PRO A 465 6.94 -5.08 26.58
CA PRO A 465 7.20 -3.71 26.10
C PRO A 465 6.68 -3.40 24.68
N PHE A 466 5.42 -2.98 24.57
CA PHE A 466 5.00 -2.26 23.35
C PHE A 466 5.48 -0.80 23.44
N GLY A 467 5.65 -0.18 22.28
CA GLY A 467 5.67 1.27 22.12
C GLY A 467 4.45 1.89 22.81
N LEU A 468 4.65 3.09 23.38
CA LEU A 468 3.59 3.75 24.15
C LEU A 468 2.39 4.15 23.28
N ASP A 469 2.64 4.47 22.03
CA ASP A 469 1.65 4.75 20.99
C ASP A 469 0.80 3.52 20.66
N VAL A 470 1.43 2.36 20.46
CA VAL A 470 0.73 1.09 20.27
C VAL A 470 -0.09 0.74 21.51
N LEU A 471 0.51 0.84 22.70
CA LEU A 471 -0.18 0.54 23.95
C LEU A 471 -1.37 1.48 24.21
N LEU A 472 -1.24 2.77 23.88
CA LEU A 472 -2.33 3.74 23.95
C LEU A 472 -3.51 3.28 23.08
N ASN A 473 -3.26 2.99 21.80
CA ASN A 473 -4.31 2.58 20.87
C ASN A 473 -4.97 1.26 21.27
N LEU A 474 -4.19 0.24 21.66
CA LEU A 474 -4.74 -1.03 22.13
C LEU A 474 -5.52 -0.88 23.44
N THR A 475 -5.12 0.04 24.33
CA THR A 475 -5.86 0.33 25.56
C THR A 475 -7.21 0.96 25.26
N LEU A 476 -7.27 1.90 24.31
CA LEU A 476 -8.53 2.50 23.86
C LEU A 476 -9.43 1.48 23.15
N ALA A 477 -8.86 0.58 22.35
CA ALA A 477 -9.62 -0.42 21.60
C ALA A 477 -10.31 -1.48 22.48
N LYS A 478 -9.80 -1.73 23.70
CA LYS A 478 -10.47 -2.60 24.69
C LYS A 478 -11.86 -2.12 25.09
N GLU A 479 -12.16 -0.86 24.82
CA GLU A 479 -13.40 -0.18 25.20
C GLU A 479 -14.39 -0.11 24.02
N PHE A 480 -13.99 -0.62 22.85
CA PHE A 480 -14.89 -0.84 21.73
C PHE A 480 -15.87 -1.96 22.08
N LYS A 481 -17.14 -1.74 21.76
CA LYS A 481 -18.21 -2.71 22.00
C LYS A 481 -18.39 -3.58 20.76
N GLY A 482 -18.96 -4.79 20.95
CA GLY A 482 -19.38 -5.62 19.82
C GLY A 482 -20.33 -4.87 18.87
N SER A 483 -21.19 -3.98 19.41
CA SER A 483 -22.04 -3.10 18.61
C SER A 483 -21.26 -2.11 17.75
N ASP A 484 -20.11 -1.61 18.22
CA ASP A 484 -19.26 -0.70 17.44
C ASP A 484 -18.66 -1.44 16.24
N TYR A 485 -18.18 -2.67 16.45
CA TYR A 485 -17.63 -3.51 15.39
C TYR A 485 -18.69 -3.91 14.35
N VAL A 486 -19.86 -4.39 14.78
CA VAL A 486 -20.98 -4.70 13.87
C VAL A 486 -21.37 -3.48 13.04
N LYS A 487 -21.41 -2.29 13.66
CA LYS A 487 -21.74 -1.06 12.96
C LYS A 487 -20.67 -0.65 11.95
N ALA A 488 -19.39 -0.82 12.27
CA ALA A 488 -18.30 -0.62 11.33
C ALA A 488 -18.46 -1.52 10.08
N GLN A 489 -18.88 -2.77 10.25
CA GLN A 489 -19.12 -3.68 9.12
C GLN A 489 -20.33 -3.31 8.27
N ARG A 490 -21.33 -2.64 8.84
CA ARG A 490 -22.45 -2.08 8.07
C ARG A 490 -22.01 -0.87 7.25
N ILE A 491 -21.20 0.02 7.83
CA ILE A 491 -20.60 1.16 7.10
C ILE A 491 -19.68 0.67 5.98
N ARG A 492 -18.92 -0.41 6.20
CA ARG A 492 -18.18 -1.08 5.12
C ARG A 492 -19.10 -1.47 3.96
N ALA A 493 -20.24 -2.11 4.25
CA ALA A 493 -21.18 -2.54 3.22
C ALA A 493 -21.72 -1.35 2.42
N GLU A 494 -22.11 -0.28 3.12
CA GLU A 494 -22.55 0.97 2.50
C GLU A 494 -21.46 1.62 1.64
N LEU A 495 -20.22 1.69 2.13
CA LEU A 495 -19.09 2.18 1.34
C LEU A 495 -18.89 1.36 0.07
N ILE A 496 -18.86 0.03 0.17
CA ILE A 496 -18.68 -0.86 -0.99
C ILE A 496 -19.78 -0.59 -2.02
N ARG A 497 -21.05 -0.48 -1.58
CA ARG A 497 -22.17 -0.14 -2.45
C ARG A 497 -21.99 1.22 -3.13
N ASN A 498 -21.63 2.26 -2.37
CA ASN A 498 -21.46 3.63 -2.88
C ASN A 498 -20.30 3.72 -3.90
N ILE A 499 -19.14 3.15 -3.58
CA ILE A 499 -17.97 3.13 -4.49
C ILE A 499 -18.27 2.30 -5.75
N THR A 500 -18.94 1.16 -5.61
CA THR A 500 -19.35 0.34 -6.77
C THR A 500 -20.30 1.11 -7.69
N GLN A 501 -21.21 1.91 -7.15
CA GLN A 501 -22.08 2.78 -7.96
C GLN A 501 -21.28 3.89 -8.68
N ILE A 502 -20.26 4.45 -8.03
CA ILE A 502 -19.35 5.42 -8.68
C ILE A 502 -18.62 4.76 -9.86
N PHE A 503 -18.14 3.53 -9.69
CA PHE A 503 -17.47 2.79 -10.76
C PHE A 503 -18.34 2.41 -11.96
N GLN A 504 -19.66 2.57 -11.88
CA GLN A 504 -20.55 2.49 -13.05
C GLN A 504 -20.40 3.69 -13.99
N ARG A 505 -19.82 4.79 -13.51
CA ARG A 505 -19.64 6.05 -14.25
C ARG A 505 -18.19 6.31 -14.61
N VAL A 506 -17.25 5.93 -13.75
CA VAL A 506 -15.80 6.16 -13.90
C VAL A 506 -15.02 4.87 -13.79
N ASP A 507 -13.82 4.84 -14.36
CA ASP A 507 -12.91 3.69 -14.35
C ASP A 507 -12.04 3.61 -13.11
N ALA A 508 -11.68 4.76 -12.56
CA ALA A 508 -10.98 4.85 -11.28
C ALA A 508 -11.32 6.14 -10.55
N ILE A 509 -11.06 6.16 -9.25
CA ILE A 509 -11.13 7.35 -8.42
C ILE A 509 -9.70 7.82 -8.14
N VAL A 510 -9.49 9.13 -8.27
CA VAL A 510 -8.17 9.74 -8.16
C VAL A 510 -8.12 10.68 -6.96
N SER A 511 -7.01 10.62 -6.22
CA SER A 511 -6.72 11.47 -5.07
C SER A 511 -5.22 11.68 -4.93
N PRO A 512 -4.75 12.63 -4.11
CA PRO A 512 -3.42 12.52 -3.54
C PRO A 512 -3.26 11.21 -2.76
N SER A 513 -2.02 10.75 -2.55
CA SER A 513 -1.76 9.59 -1.69
C SER A 513 -1.80 9.94 -0.20
N THR A 514 -1.37 11.15 0.15
CA THR A 514 -1.36 11.70 1.52
C THR A 514 -1.75 13.18 1.49
N ALA A 515 -2.26 13.73 2.59
CA ALA A 515 -2.64 15.15 2.64
C ALA A 515 -1.48 16.10 2.99
N CYS A 516 -0.38 15.54 3.47
CA CYS A 516 0.89 16.22 3.71
C CYS A 516 2.07 15.36 3.21
N THR A 517 3.21 16.01 2.96
CA THR A 517 4.47 15.34 2.66
C THR A 517 5.09 14.79 3.94
N ALA A 518 6.29 14.21 3.85
CA ALA A 518 6.92 13.53 4.96
C ALA A 518 7.02 14.47 6.18
N PRO A 519 6.43 14.13 7.35
CA PRO A 519 6.50 14.99 8.52
C PRO A 519 7.86 14.88 9.22
N PRO A 520 8.33 15.96 9.88
CA PRO A 520 9.59 15.95 10.60
C PRO A 520 9.51 15.03 11.84
N ILE A 521 10.62 14.41 12.17
CA ILE A 521 10.82 13.64 13.39
C ILE A 521 11.29 14.59 14.48
N LEU A 522 10.45 14.84 15.47
CA LEU A 522 10.83 15.66 16.61
C LEU A 522 11.67 14.84 17.61
N PRO A 523 12.76 15.40 18.19
CA PRO A 523 13.69 14.64 19.05
C PRO A 523 13.04 13.94 20.25
N ASP A 524 12.00 14.53 20.82
CA ASP A 524 11.24 13.99 21.96
C ASP A 524 10.45 12.71 21.62
N ALA A 525 10.07 12.52 20.34
CA ALA A 525 9.43 11.30 19.86
C ALA A 525 10.36 10.10 19.94
N LEU A 526 11.66 10.28 19.70
CA LEU A 526 12.64 9.19 19.64
C LEU A 526 12.96 8.55 21.00
N ILE A 527 12.48 9.14 22.10
CA ILE A 527 12.76 8.63 23.46
C ILE A 527 11.71 7.60 23.89
N ASN A 528 10.42 7.94 23.81
CA ASN A 528 9.33 7.05 24.25
C ASN A 528 8.16 6.98 23.26
N GLY A 529 8.35 7.47 22.04
CA GLY A 529 7.32 7.59 21.02
C GLY A 529 6.47 8.86 21.15
N GLU A 530 5.45 8.93 20.30
CA GLU A 530 4.50 10.04 20.23
C GLU A 530 3.10 9.57 19.84
N SER A 531 2.08 10.35 20.21
CA SER A 531 0.73 10.25 19.72
C SER A 531 0.35 11.60 19.12
N ASP A 532 0.24 11.63 17.80
CA ASP A 532 -0.15 12.80 17.01
C ASP A 532 -1.27 12.44 16.05
N LEU A 533 -2.49 12.30 16.58
CA LEU A 533 -3.64 11.92 15.76
C LEU A 533 -3.90 12.92 14.63
N SER A 534 -3.58 14.20 14.84
CA SER A 534 -3.74 15.25 13.82
C SER A 534 -2.92 14.90 12.58
N THR A 535 -1.61 14.70 12.72
CA THR A 535 -0.73 14.30 11.60
C THR A 535 -1.09 12.93 11.02
N LEU A 536 -1.40 11.94 11.87
CA LEU A 536 -1.76 10.60 11.41
C LEU A 536 -3.02 10.61 10.52
N THR A 537 -4.02 11.43 10.85
CA THR A 537 -5.22 11.55 10.01
C THR A 537 -4.98 12.22 8.66
N GLU A 538 -4.00 13.13 8.57
CA GLU A 538 -3.62 13.74 7.29
C GLU A 538 -2.85 12.74 6.41
N LEU A 539 -1.96 11.94 6.99
CA LEU A 539 -1.28 10.87 6.27
C LEU A 539 -2.25 9.79 5.76
N MET A 540 -3.26 9.44 6.54
CA MET A 540 -4.24 8.41 6.18
C MET A 540 -5.40 8.93 5.33
N ARG A 541 -5.49 10.23 5.03
CA ARG A 541 -6.72 10.86 4.53
C ARG A 541 -7.39 10.19 3.33
N TYR A 542 -6.59 9.54 2.47
CA TYR A 542 -7.04 8.94 1.21
C TYR A 542 -6.94 7.41 1.16
N ALA A 543 -6.48 6.78 2.25
CA ALA A 543 -6.12 5.37 2.23
C ALA A 543 -7.22 4.38 2.69
N PRO A 544 -7.96 4.64 3.78
CA PRO A 544 -8.91 3.70 4.41
C PRO A 544 -9.98 3.14 3.48
N GLU A 545 -10.45 3.92 2.51
CA GLU A 545 -11.54 3.56 1.62
C GLU A 545 -11.20 2.29 0.83
N ALA A 546 -9.99 2.23 0.28
CA ALA A 546 -9.48 1.07 -0.43
C ALA A 546 -9.29 -0.14 0.51
N ASN A 547 -8.88 0.09 1.76
CA ASN A 547 -8.65 -1.00 2.72
C ASN A 547 -9.94 -1.63 3.21
N ILE A 548 -10.83 -0.83 3.78
CA ILE A 548 -12.08 -1.33 4.36
C ILE A 548 -13.01 -1.84 3.25
N GLY A 549 -12.97 -1.22 2.07
CA GLY A 549 -13.73 -1.65 0.90
C GLY A 549 -13.07 -2.76 0.09
N GLY A 550 -11.80 -3.11 0.33
CA GLY A 550 -11.08 -4.16 -0.40
C GLY A 550 -10.72 -3.85 -1.86
N PHE A 551 -10.76 -2.58 -2.27
CA PHE A 551 -10.43 -2.14 -3.63
C PHE A 551 -8.92 -2.06 -3.87
N PRO A 552 -8.41 -2.33 -5.09
CA PRO A 552 -7.01 -2.10 -5.41
C PRO A 552 -6.73 -0.59 -5.51
N ALA A 553 -5.53 -0.18 -5.11
CA ALA A 553 -5.06 1.19 -5.23
C ALA A 553 -3.54 1.22 -5.43
N ILE A 554 -3.06 2.14 -6.28
CA ILE A 554 -1.63 2.37 -6.50
C ILE A 554 -1.26 3.79 -6.08
N SER A 555 -0.11 3.93 -5.42
CA SER A 555 0.56 5.21 -5.15
C SER A 555 1.80 5.29 -6.01
N PHE A 556 1.99 6.40 -6.72
CA PHE A 556 3.18 6.66 -7.53
C PHE A 556 3.61 8.12 -7.42
N PRO A 557 4.91 8.44 -7.60
CA PRO A 557 5.40 9.80 -7.48
C PRO A 557 4.87 10.69 -8.60
N VAL A 558 4.60 11.95 -8.30
CA VAL A 558 4.14 12.96 -9.28
C VAL A 558 4.91 14.29 -9.20
N GLY A 559 5.84 14.40 -8.26
CA GLY A 559 6.68 15.58 -8.10
C GLY A 559 7.19 15.72 -6.67
N TYR A 560 7.51 16.96 -6.30
CA TYR A 560 8.08 17.31 -5.01
C TYR A 560 7.42 18.58 -4.47
N ASP A 561 7.41 18.73 -3.15
CA ASP A 561 7.02 19.99 -2.52
C ASP A 561 8.15 21.03 -2.57
N ALA A 562 7.88 22.25 -2.07
CA ALA A 562 8.87 23.33 -2.02
C ALA A 562 10.14 22.99 -1.20
N LYS A 563 10.12 21.95 -0.36
CA LYS A 563 11.27 21.48 0.44
C LYS A 563 12.00 20.31 -0.21
N GLY A 564 11.58 19.88 -1.40
CA GLY A 564 12.15 18.73 -2.09
C GLY A 564 11.68 17.37 -1.53
N LEU A 565 10.61 17.34 -0.73
CA LEU A 565 10.02 16.09 -0.26
C LEU A 565 9.09 15.50 -1.33
N PRO A 566 9.11 14.18 -1.56
CA PRO A 566 8.29 13.55 -2.58
C PRO A 566 6.78 13.76 -2.37
N VAL A 567 6.06 13.91 -3.49
CA VAL A 567 4.59 13.94 -3.55
C VAL A 567 4.10 12.72 -4.33
N GLY A 568 3.19 11.96 -3.73
CA GLY A 568 2.52 10.82 -4.36
C GLY A 568 1.07 11.10 -4.73
N MET A 569 0.64 10.53 -5.86
CA MET A 569 -0.75 10.49 -6.30
C MET A 569 -1.27 9.06 -6.24
N GLN A 570 -2.54 8.92 -5.87
CA GLN A 570 -3.23 7.66 -5.76
C GLN A 570 -4.30 7.50 -6.84
N ILE A 571 -4.38 6.29 -7.39
CA ILE A 571 -5.49 5.84 -8.22
C ILE A 571 -6.08 4.59 -7.58
N MET A 572 -7.37 4.65 -7.22
CA MET A 572 -8.16 3.52 -6.72
C MET A 572 -9.04 2.98 -7.83
N GLY A 573 -8.88 1.70 -8.16
CA GLY A 573 -9.54 1.05 -9.29
C GLY A 573 -10.70 0.16 -8.87
N ARG A 574 -11.40 -0.39 -9.87
CA ARG A 574 -12.39 -1.45 -9.63
C ARG A 574 -11.71 -2.72 -9.11
N PRO A 575 -12.45 -3.58 -8.40
CA PRO A 575 -11.92 -4.88 -7.99
C PRO A 575 -11.32 -5.64 -9.17
N TRP A 576 -10.14 -6.21 -8.96
CA TRP A 576 -9.39 -7.03 -9.91
C TRP A 576 -8.77 -6.32 -11.12
N GLU A 577 -8.86 -4.99 -11.21
CA GLU A 577 -8.28 -4.19 -12.31
C GLU A 577 -6.87 -3.65 -11.98
N GLU A 578 -6.00 -4.48 -11.37
CA GLU A 578 -4.62 -4.05 -11.08
C GLU A 578 -3.81 -3.71 -12.34
N SER A 579 -4.06 -4.38 -13.47
CA SER A 579 -3.42 -4.08 -14.75
C SER A 579 -3.72 -2.66 -15.23
N PHE A 580 -4.96 -2.19 -15.07
CA PHE A 580 -5.34 -0.80 -15.36
C PHE A 580 -4.58 0.20 -14.47
N LEU A 581 -4.48 -0.08 -13.16
CA LEU A 581 -3.74 0.79 -12.24
C LEU A 581 -2.25 0.88 -12.59
N LEU A 582 -1.64 -0.26 -12.92
CA LEU A 582 -0.25 -0.36 -13.35
C LEU A 582 -0.01 0.38 -14.67
N ARG A 583 -0.93 0.29 -15.65
CA ARG A 583 -0.91 1.07 -16.89
C ARG A 583 -0.97 2.57 -16.64
N MET A 584 -1.88 3.02 -15.77
CA MET A 584 -2.03 4.44 -15.44
C MET A 584 -0.76 4.99 -14.78
N ALA A 585 -0.19 4.25 -13.83
CA ALA A 585 1.09 4.61 -13.22
C ALA A 585 2.24 4.57 -14.25
N LYS A 586 2.24 3.61 -15.20
CA LYS A 586 3.28 3.55 -16.23
C LYS A 586 3.22 4.76 -17.16
N THR A 587 2.01 5.22 -17.45
CA THR A 587 1.76 6.42 -18.24
C THR A 587 2.24 7.68 -17.52
N SER A 588 2.11 7.74 -16.19
CA SER A 588 2.53 8.92 -15.40
C SER A 588 4.03 9.15 -15.39
N GLU A 589 4.86 8.09 -15.48
CA GLU A 589 6.34 8.18 -15.53
C GLU A 589 6.86 9.07 -16.67
N ARG A 590 6.04 9.39 -17.68
CA ARG A 590 6.40 10.25 -18.81
C ARG A 590 6.34 11.75 -18.51
N PHE A 591 5.68 12.14 -17.42
CA PHE A 591 5.28 13.54 -17.18
C PHE A 591 5.90 14.16 -15.94
N PHE A 592 6.77 13.44 -15.23
CA PHE A 592 7.51 13.99 -14.11
C PHE A 592 8.97 13.52 -14.13
N THR A 593 9.84 14.35 -13.56
CA THR A 593 11.25 14.03 -13.38
C THR A 593 11.48 13.58 -11.95
N ARG A 594 12.23 12.48 -11.77
CA ARG A 594 12.68 12.03 -10.45
C ARG A 594 13.96 12.76 -10.05
N HIS A 595 14.03 13.13 -8.77
CA HIS A 595 15.25 13.59 -8.11
C HIS A 595 15.84 12.44 -7.27
N PRO A 596 17.17 12.29 -7.25
CA PRO A 596 17.80 11.30 -6.39
C PRO A 596 17.53 11.65 -4.91
N PRO A 597 17.29 10.65 -4.05
CA PRO A 597 17.28 10.86 -2.60
C PRO A 597 18.65 11.35 -2.11
N MET A 598 18.65 12.04 -0.96
CA MET A 598 19.87 12.48 -0.28
C MET A 598 20.78 11.30 0.09
N MET A 599 20.18 10.19 0.50
CA MET A 599 20.87 8.94 0.81
C MET A 599 20.47 7.87 -0.21
N ARG A 600 21.30 7.71 -1.25
CA ARG A 600 21.10 6.74 -2.34
C ARG A 600 22.41 6.00 -2.62
N PHE A 601 22.32 4.69 -2.84
CA PHE A 601 23.45 3.81 -3.14
C PHE A 601 23.20 3.02 -4.41
N SER A 602 24.23 2.91 -5.27
CA SER A 602 24.19 2.05 -6.46
C SER A 602 24.79 0.70 -6.16
N LEU A 603 24.04 -0.36 -6.50
CA LEU A 603 24.53 -1.72 -6.36
C LEU A 603 25.24 -2.21 -7.64
N LEU A 604 24.95 -1.60 -8.79
CA LEU A 604 25.62 -1.90 -10.05
C LEU A 604 26.88 -1.04 -10.24
N PRO A 605 27.87 -1.50 -11.00
CA PRO A 605 28.99 -0.67 -11.42
C PRO A 605 28.51 0.47 -12.34
N ASN A 606 29.21 1.61 -12.29
CA ASN A 606 28.95 2.79 -13.14
C ASN A 606 29.24 2.53 -14.61
#